data_AF-A0A3S4HE41-F1
#
_entry.id   AF-A0A3S4HE41-F1
#
_cell.length_a   1.000
_cell.length_b   1.000
_cell.length_c   1.000
_cell.angle_alpha   90.00
_cell.angle_beta   90.00
_cell.angle_gamma   90.00
#
_symmetry.space_group_name_H-M   'P 1'
#
loop_
_entity.id
_entity.type
_entity.pdbx_description
1 polymer ?
#
loop_
_entity_poly.entity_id
_entity_poly.type
_entity_poly.pdbx_seq_one_letter_code
_entity_poly.pdbx_strand_id
1 'polypeptide(L)'
;MRARDFPNAINALSLFIQQNPQAPQAAEASYWLGVAHTALRQYDAAIDIHRRFVEQYPNNHFAPDALRNIGNCQRDLGQVDQAKNTYRRLIKLYPKTDAAQKAKQALARM
;
A
#
# COMPACT_ATOMS: atom_id res chain seq x y z
N MET A 1 -17.04 -1.01 6.33
CA MET A 1 -16.90 0.38 5.84
C MET A 1 -17.30 0.40 4.36
N ARG A 2 -18.41 1.04 4.00
CA ARG A 2 -18.88 1.11 2.60
C ARG A 2 -18.08 2.18 1.87
N ALA A 3 -17.99 2.11 0.54
CA ALA A 3 -17.23 3.05 -0.30
C ALA A 3 -17.57 4.55 -0.09
N ARG A 4 -18.69 4.85 0.58
CA ARG A 4 -19.11 6.21 0.95
C ARG A 4 -18.24 6.91 2.01
N ASP A 5 -17.46 6.18 2.81
CA ASP A 5 -16.69 6.80 3.90
C ASP A 5 -15.22 7.07 3.56
N PHE A 6 -14.72 6.58 2.41
CA PHE A 6 -13.30 6.75 2.05
C PHE A 6 -12.88 8.22 1.84
N PRO A 7 -13.68 9.11 1.22
CA PRO A 7 -13.31 10.52 1.10
C PRO A 7 -13.14 11.21 2.45
N ASN A 8 -14.04 10.94 3.40
CA ASN A 8 -13.94 11.48 4.76
C ASN A 8 -12.72 10.90 5.51
N ALA A 9 -12.47 9.60 5.33
CA ALA A 9 -11.29 8.95 5.90
C ALA A 9 -9.99 9.55 5.35
N ILE A 10 -9.90 9.81 4.04
CA ILE A 10 -8.73 10.44 3.42
C ILE A 10 -8.45 11.80 4.07
N ASN A 11 -9.46 12.65 4.22
CA ASN A 11 -9.30 13.96 4.85
C ASN A 11 -8.83 13.84 6.30
N ALA A 12 -9.46 12.98 7.10
CA ALA A 12 -9.10 12.80 8.51
C ALA A 12 -7.69 12.22 8.68
N LEU A 13 -7.33 11.21 7.89
CA LEU A 13 -6.01 10.58 7.92
C LEU A 13 -4.92 11.55 7.46
N SER A 14 -5.16 12.30 6.39
CA SER A 14 -4.21 13.30 5.87
C SER A 14 -3.96 14.41 6.89
N LEU A 15 -5.02 14.93 7.51
CA LEU A 15 -4.92 15.94 8.56
C LEU A 15 -4.16 15.40 9.77
N PHE A 16 -4.47 14.18 10.21
CA PHE A 16 -3.80 13.55 11.34
C PHE A 16 -2.29 13.40 11.10
N ILE A 17 -1.89 12.90 9.93
CA ILE A 17 -0.48 12.75 9.55
C ILE A 17 0.23 14.12 9.49
N GLN A 18 -0.44 15.14 8.94
CA GLN A 18 0.11 16.49 8.86
C GLN A 18 0.34 17.13 10.24
N GLN A 19 -0.63 16.95 11.15
CA GLN A 19 -0.56 17.51 12.50
C GLN A 19 0.35 16.72 13.43
N ASN A 20 0.53 15.42 13.19
CA ASN A 20 1.23 14.50 14.09
C ASN A 20 2.27 13.64 13.35
N PRO A 21 3.22 14.22 12.59
CA PRO A 21 4.09 13.44 11.69
C PRO A 21 5.05 12.48 12.42
N GLN A 22 5.34 12.74 13.71
CA GLN A 22 6.20 11.89 14.54
C GLN A 22 5.42 10.90 15.41
N ALA A 23 4.09 10.96 15.43
CA ALA A 23 3.30 10.04 16.23
C ALA A 23 3.46 8.61 15.69
N PRO A 24 3.59 7.59 16.58
CA PRO A 24 3.64 6.19 16.14
C PRO A 24 2.45 5.79 15.25
N GLN A 25 1.29 6.37 15.51
CA GLN A 25 0.05 6.15 14.77
C GLN A 25 0.07 6.78 13.37
N ALA A 26 0.98 7.72 13.08
CA ALA A 26 1.08 8.35 11.76
C ALA A 26 1.49 7.33 10.69
N ALA A 27 2.30 6.34 11.06
CA ALA A 27 2.65 5.23 10.18
C ALA A 27 1.38 4.43 9.80
N GLU A 28 0.60 4.01 10.79
CA GLU A 28 -0.65 3.29 10.55
C GLU A 28 -1.67 4.12 9.75
N ALA A 29 -1.80 5.40 10.08
CA ALA A 29 -2.66 6.31 9.33
C ALA A 29 -2.24 6.42 7.85
N SER A 30 -0.93 6.47 7.58
CA SER A 30 -0.39 6.51 6.21
C SER A 30 -0.70 5.22 5.44
N TYR A 31 -0.63 4.06 6.10
CA TYR A 31 -1.05 2.80 5.48
C TYR A 31 -2.54 2.83 5.11
N TRP A 32 -3.43 3.22 6.04
CA TRP A 32 -4.86 3.29 5.78
C TRP A 32 -5.24 4.34 4.74
N LEU A 33 -4.47 5.42 4.64
CA LEU A 33 -4.64 6.43 3.61
C LEU A 33 -4.42 5.83 2.22
N GLY A 34 -3.33 5.06 2.02
CA GLY A 34 -3.09 4.35 0.76
C GLY A 34 -4.18 3.31 0.43
N VAL A 35 -4.70 2.61 1.45
CA VAL A 35 -5.84 1.68 1.28
C VAL A 35 -7.10 2.43 0.84
N ALA A 36 -7.39 3.58 1.41
CA ALA A 36 -8.56 4.39 1.05
C ALA A 36 -8.46 4.89 -0.40
N HIS A 37 -7.29 5.39 -0.82
CA HIS A 37 -7.04 5.76 -2.21
C HIS A 37 -7.19 4.57 -3.18
N THR A 38 -6.69 3.39 -2.79
CA THR A 38 -6.86 2.15 -3.57
C THR A 38 -8.33 1.82 -3.76
N ALA A 39 -9.14 1.92 -2.68
CA ALA A 39 -10.57 1.62 -2.73
C ALA A 39 -11.36 2.61 -3.61
N LEU A 40 -10.88 3.84 -3.74
CA LEU A 40 -11.40 4.86 -4.66
C LEU A 40 -10.81 4.78 -6.07
N ARG A 41 -10.01 3.74 -6.38
CA ARG A 41 -9.30 3.56 -7.66
C ARG A 41 -8.35 4.72 -8.01
N GLN A 42 -7.92 5.47 -7.01
CA GLN A 42 -6.91 6.53 -7.14
C GLN A 42 -5.52 5.90 -7.04
N TYR A 43 -5.21 5.07 -8.02
CA TYR A 43 -4.08 4.13 -7.95
C TYR A 43 -2.72 4.83 -7.90
N ASP A 44 -2.52 5.92 -8.64
CA ASP A 44 -1.25 6.67 -8.61
C ASP A 44 -0.98 7.24 -7.21
N ALA A 45 -1.99 7.86 -6.59
CA ALA A 45 -1.89 8.37 -5.22
C ALA A 45 -1.62 7.23 -4.22
N ALA A 46 -2.33 6.11 -4.35
CA ALA A 46 -2.13 4.94 -3.49
C ALA A 46 -0.70 4.37 -3.60
N ILE A 47 -0.16 4.30 -4.81
CA ILE A 47 1.22 3.85 -5.07
C ILE A 47 2.22 4.78 -4.37
N ASP A 48 2.05 6.10 -4.52
CA ASP A 48 2.96 7.08 -3.90
C ASP A 48 2.95 7.00 -2.37
N ILE A 49 1.76 6.90 -1.78
CA ILE A 49 1.60 6.78 -0.32
C ILE A 49 2.23 5.50 0.19
N HIS A 50 1.90 4.35 -0.41
CA HIS A 50 2.44 3.07 0.02
C HIS A 50 3.96 2.97 -0.21
N ARG A 51 4.49 3.57 -1.29
CA ARG A 51 5.92 3.62 -1.55
C ARG A 51 6.66 4.37 -0.43
N ARG A 52 6.20 5.59 -0.11
CA ARG A 52 6.77 6.38 0.99
C ARG A 52 6.67 5.63 2.33
N PHE A 53 5.54 4.98 2.58
CA PHE A 53 5.36 4.17 3.78
C PHE A 53 6.40 3.04 3.90
N VAL A 54 6.64 2.28 2.82
CA VAL A 54 7.63 1.18 2.84
C VAL A 54 9.07 1.70 2.95
N GLU A 55 9.37 2.87 2.37
CA GLU A 55 10.67 3.51 2.49
C GLU A 55 10.95 4.00 3.92
N GLN A 56 9.95 4.60 4.56
CA GLN A 56 10.07 5.17 5.89
C GLN A 56 9.94 4.11 7.00
N TYR A 57 9.10 3.09 6.79
CA TYR A 57 8.75 2.09 7.81
C TYR A 57 8.95 0.65 7.31
N PRO A 58 10.15 0.27 6.83
CA PRO A 58 10.38 -1.05 6.23
C PRO A 58 10.17 -2.22 7.21
N ASN A 59 10.28 -1.98 8.52
CA ASN A 59 10.09 -2.98 9.57
C ASN A 59 8.67 -2.98 10.16
N ASN A 60 7.78 -2.10 9.70
CA ASN A 60 6.40 -2.07 10.18
C ASN A 60 5.63 -3.29 9.64
N HIS A 61 4.74 -3.84 10.46
CA HIS A 61 3.97 -5.03 10.11
C HIS A 61 3.06 -4.84 8.87
N PHE A 62 2.71 -3.61 8.50
CA PHE A 62 1.98 -3.30 7.28
C PHE A 62 2.87 -3.16 6.03
N ALA A 63 4.19 -3.09 6.15
CA ALA A 63 5.09 -2.88 5.00
C ALA A 63 4.97 -3.97 3.91
N PRO A 64 4.82 -5.27 4.26
CA PRO A 64 4.56 -6.31 3.26
C PRO A 64 3.23 -6.09 2.50
N ASP A 65 2.16 -5.74 3.21
CA ASP A 65 0.86 -5.47 2.60
C ASP A 65 0.87 -4.19 1.75
N ALA A 66 1.59 -3.15 2.17
CA ALA A 66 1.79 -1.93 1.39
C ALA A 66 2.48 -2.22 0.04
N LEU A 67 3.56 -3.00 0.03
CA LEU A 67 4.18 -3.43 -1.24
C LEU A 67 3.23 -4.26 -2.10
N ARG A 68 2.40 -5.12 -1.50
CA ARG A 68 1.39 -5.89 -2.25
C ARG A 68 0.37 -4.95 -2.89
N ASN A 69 -0.09 -3.94 -2.16
CA ASN A 69 -1.04 -2.96 -2.66
C ASN A 69 -0.44 -2.14 -3.81
N ILE A 70 0.84 -1.76 -3.76
CA ILE A 70 1.54 -1.13 -4.89
C ILE A 70 1.47 -2.02 -6.13
N GLY A 71 1.83 -3.31 -6.01
CA GLY A 71 1.78 -4.24 -7.13
C GLY A 71 0.37 -4.43 -7.70
N ASN A 72 -0.65 -4.47 -6.82
CA ASN A 72 -2.05 -4.54 -7.24
C ASN A 72 -2.48 -3.27 -7.99
N CYS A 73 -2.15 -2.09 -7.48
CA CYS A 73 -2.46 -0.81 -8.13
C CYS A 73 -1.78 -0.70 -9.50
N GLN A 74 -0.50 -1.07 -9.59
CA GLN A 74 0.24 -1.10 -10.85
C GLN A 74 -0.41 -2.04 -11.86
N ARG A 75 -0.83 -3.24 -11.44
CA ARG A 75 -1.56 -4.18 -12.30
C ARG A 75 -2.88 -3.58 -12.77
N ASP A 76 -3.66 -2.97 -11.88
CA ASP A 76 -4.96 -2.37 -12.21
C ASP A 76 -4.81 -1.15 -13.15
N LEU A 77 -3.65 -0.47 -13.12
CA LEU A 77 -3.24 0.56 -14.08
C LEU A 77 -2.69 0.00 -15.41
N GLY A 78 -2.61 -1.32 -15.59
CA GLY A 78 -2.02 -1.96 -16.77
C GLY A 78 -0.48 -1.94 -16.80
N GLN A 79 0.18 -1.49 -15.73
CA GLN A 79 1.63 -1.43 -15.58
C GLN A 79 2.19 -2.80 -15.18
N VAL A 80 1.95 -3.82 -16.01
CA VAL A 80 2.20 -5.24 -15.67
C VAL A 80 3.65 -5.51 -15.28
N ASP A 81 4.62 -4.95 -16.01
CA ASP A 81 6.04 -5.15 -15.71
C ASP A 81 6.45 -4.56 -14.37
N GLN A 82 5.93 -3.37 -14.04
CA GLN A 82 6.17 -2.74 -12.75
C GLN A 82 5.57 -3.56 -11.62
N ALA A 83 4.33 -4.05 -11.80
CA ALA A 83 3.68 -4.92 -10.84
C ALA A 83 4.48 -6.21 -10.59
N LYS A 84 4.98 -6.86 -11.66
CA LYS A 84 5.85 -8.04 -11.55
C LYS A 84 7.11 -7.74 -10.74
N ASN A 85 7.75 -6.60 -10.97
CA ASN A 85 8.94 -6.18 -10.21
C ASN A 85 8.63 -5.92 -8.74
N THR A 86 7.52 -5.24 -8.45
CA THR A 86 7.07 -4.98 -7.07
C THR A 86 6.77 -6.27 -6.31
N TYR A 87 6.07 -7.22 -6.93
CA TYR A 87 5.80 -8.52 -6.30
C TYR A 87 7.08 -9.32 -6.03
N ARG A 88 8.04 -9.31 -6.97
CA ARG A 88 9.37 -9.94 -6.74
C ARG A 88 10.10 -9.27 -5.58
N ARG A 89 10.07 -7.94 -5.50
CA ARG A 89 10.65 -7.18 -4.37
C ARG A 89 10.00 -7.57 -3.04
N LEU A 90 8.68 -7.66 -2.98
CA LEU A 90 7.93 -8.11 -1.80
C LEU A 90 8.36 -9.51 -1.36
N ILE A 91 8.43 -10.47 -2.30
CA ILE A 91 8.85 -11.84 -1.99
C ILE A 91 10.29 -11.88 -1.47
N LYS A 92 11.19 -11.06 -2.03
CA LYS A 92 12.59 -10.99 -1.60
C LYS A 92 12.74 -10.38 -0.20
N LEU A 93 12.02 -9.30 0.08
CA LEU A 93 12.15 -8.56 1.35
C LEU A 93 11.39 -9.21 2.50
N TYR A 94 10.22 -9.80 2.23
CA TYR A 94 9.31 -10.33 3.26
C TYR A 94 8.88 -11.77 2.99
N PRO A 95 9.81 -12.72 2.77
CA PRO A 95 9.53 -14.05 2.21
C PRO A 95 8.58 -14.93 3.04
N LYS A 96 8.47 -14.67 4.34
CA LYS A 96 7.67 -15.46 5.30
C LYS A 96 6.28 -14.88 5.59
N THR A 97 5.85 -13.86 4.83
CA THR A 97 4.57 -13.17 5.06
C THR A 97 3.47 -13.68 4.15
N ASP A 98 2.22 -13.57 4.61
CA ASP A 98 1.03 -13.85 3.79
C ASP A 98 0.98 -12.98 2.54
N ALA A 99 1.46 -11.73 2.65
CA ALA A 99 1.56 -10.82 1.51
C ALA A 99 2.50 -11.37 0.44
N ALA A 100 3.67 -11.92 0.81
CA ALA A 100 4.58 -12.56 -0.12
C ALA A 100 3.96 -13.82 -0.76
N GLN A 101 3.21 -14.63 0.00
CA GLN A 101 2.53 -15.79 -0.56
C GLN A 101 1.47 -15.39 -1.59
N LYS A 102 0.66 -14.36 -1.29
CA LYS A 102 -0.31 -13.79 -2.25
C LYS A 102 0.38 -13.20 -3.47
N ALA A 103 1.55 -12.56 -3.30
CA ALA A 103 2.33 -12.02 -4.41
C ALA A 103 2.86 -13.13 -5.35
N LYS A 104 3.30 -14.28 -4.81
CA LYS A 104 3.69 -15.45 -5.62
C LYS A 104 2.51 -15.95 -6.46
N GLN A 105 1.33 -16.06 -5.84
CA GLN A 105 0.11 -16.49 -6.53
C GLN A 105 -0.31 -15.49 -7.62
N ALA A 106 -0.18 -14.19 -7.35
CA ALA A 106 -0.45 -13.15 -8.34
C ALA A 106 0.50 -13.26 -9.54
N LEU A 107 1.81 -13.40 -9.30
CA LEU A 107 2.81 -13.58 -10.36
C LEU A 107 2.54 -14.80 -11.24
N ALA A 108 2.07 -15.90 -10.66
CA ALA A 108 1.75 -17.13 -11.41
C ALA A 108 0.54 -16.98 -12.34
N ARG A 109 -0.28 -15.93 -12.19
CA ARG A 109 -1.51 -15.66 -12.96
C ARG A 109 -1.36 -14.52 -13.98
N MET A 110 -0.17 -13.93 -14.09
CA MET A 110 0.14 -12.77 -14.97
C MET A 110 1.01 -13.17 -16.15
#